data_AF-A0AAV8ZE31-F1
#
_entry.id   AF-A0AAV8ZE31-F1
#
_cell.length_a   1.000
_cell.length_b   1.000
_cell.length_c   1.000
_cell.angle_alpha   90.00
_cell.angle_beta   90.00
_cell.angle_gamma   90.00
#
_symmetry.space_group_name_H-M   'P 1'
#
loop_
_entity.id
_entity.type
_entity.pdbx_description
1 polymer ?
#
loop_
_entity_poly.entity_id
_entity_poly.type
_entity_poly.pdbx_seq_one_letter_code
_entity_poly.pdbx_strand_id
1 'polypeptide(L)'
;MGLGSDEIGNTCRNDVLILKFGAMQFEKYTNTQSEFIHQTMRQLARLTIALNRLDKNCSKALADFFTPDKFDLIIQATKEIRMNHISSDSITIPEFHSLSLALKIGYALKICIAIQRGSAIRAGNMKKNESLLSFKEFIEMGWNIRISSNALSTLYRRKFNSTQLLPITDDLVKLSRYIDNNIVKTKLDVESDNRDNQKWSRLATLCLARIILFNKRRSGEASKMKMSDYISRPSWEEQNTEEIRESLTPVEKKLAESMTMVEVEGKRGRKVPIILPPVIKECIDILIRHRDECKISFHNKYVFARSNESKSFLRGHDCLKKICEEIHLKNPDAITGTKLRKYVATVCQLFNMSENEYDWHAWHLGHDITVHREFYRMHESAI
;
A
#
# COMPACT_ATOMS: atom_id res chain seq x y z
N MET A 1 10.37 -6.88 16.46
CA MET A 1 9.03 -7.17 17.01
C MET A 1 7.96 -6.97 15.93
N GLY A 2 7.63 -8.00 15.15
CA GLY A 2 6.63 -7.86 14.07
C GLY A 2 5.97 -9.16 13.58
N LEU A 3 6.45 -10.31 14.05
CA LEU A 3 5.80 -11.60 13.89
C LEU A 3 4.91 -11.81 15.12
N GLY A 4 3.65 -12.19 14.95
CA GLY A 4 2.73 -12.48 16.06
C GLY A 4 3.26 -13.57 17.01
N SER A 5 2.65 -13.71 18.18
CA SER A 5 2.95 -14.80 19.15
C SER A 5 2.19 -16.10 18.86
N ASP A 6 1.58 -16.21 17.67
CA ASP A 6 0.82 -17.38 17.24
C ASP A 6 1.71 -18.48 16.65
N GLU A 7 1.14 -19.67 16.41
CA GLU A 7 1.82 -20.84 15.82
C GLU A 7 2.61 -20.45 14.56
N ILE A 8 2.00 -19.67 13.67
CA ILE A 8 2.64 -19.18 12.44
C ILE A 8 3.87 -18.33 12.76
N GLY A 9 3.75 -17.42 13.74
CA GLY A 9 4.86 -16.59 14.18
C GLY A 9 6.01 -17.40 14.78
N ASN A 10 5.71 -18.46 15.53
CA ASN A 10 6.72 -19.36 16.08
C ASN A 10 7.43 -20.15 14.98
N THR A 11 6.69 -20.69 14.00
CA THR A 11 7.29 -21.33 12.83
C THR A 11 8.21 -20.37 12.07
N CYS A 12 7.83 -19.10 11.90
CA CYS A 12 8.72 -18.10 11.31
C CYS A 12 10.02 -17.88 12.09
N ARG A 13 9.98 -17.93 13.43
CA ARG A 13 11.16 -17.72 14.29
C ARG A 13 12.10 -18.93 14.33
N ASN A 14 11.54 -20.13 14.17
CA ASN A 14 12.31 -21.37 14.27
C ASN A 14 12.86 -21.83 12.90
N ASP A 15 12.29 -21.35 11.79
CA ASP A 15 12.75 -21.68 10.45
C ASP A 15 13.86 -20.73 9.97
N VAL A 16 15.09 -21.25 9.91
CA VAL A 16 16.29 -20.51 9.50
C VAL A 16 16.17 -19.93 8.09
N LEU A 17 15.50 -20.63 7.16
CA LEU A 17 15.35 -20.17 5.78
C LEU A 17 14.36 -19.02 5.70
N ILE A 18 13.26 -19.07 6.44
CA ILE A 18 12.28 -17.97 6.52
C ILE A 18 12.92 -16.73 7.13
N LEU A 19 13.75 -16.89 8.17
CA LEU A 19 14.50 -15.77 8.76
C LEU A 19 15.49 -15.15 7.77
N LYS A 20 16.26 -15.97 7.04
CA LYS A 20 17.17 -15.49 5.98
C LYS A 20 16.43 -14.77 4.86
N PHE A 21 15.24 -15.27 4.47
CA PHE A 21 14.37 -14.59 3.52
C PHE A 21 13.96 -13.21 4.04
N GLY A 22 13.51 -13.12 5.28
CA GLY A 22 13.16 -11.85 5.92
C GLY A 22 14.32 -10.86 5.90
N ALA A 23 15.50 -11.28 6.37
CA ALA A 23 16.70 -10.45 6.42
C ALA A 23 17.08 -9.89 5.04
N MET A 24 17.15 -10.74 4.02
CA MET A 24 17.48 -10.32 2.65
C MET A 24 16.45 -9.32 2.08
N GLN A 25 15.17 -9.49 2.39
CA GLN A 25 14.14 -8.55 1.93
C GLN A 25 14.19 -7.22 2.70
N PHE A 26 14.58 -7.23 3.96
CA PHE A 26 14.83 -6.00 4.73
C PHE A 26 16.06 -5.24 4.24
N GLU A 27 17.09 -5.93 3.74
CA GLU A 27 18.22 -5.27 3.06
C GLU A 27 17.80 -4.63 1.74
N LYS A 28 16.94 -5.31 0.98
CA LYS A 28 16.47 -4.84 -0.33
C LYS A 28 15.47 -3.67 -0.24
N TYR A 29 14.59 -3.68 0.76
CA TYR A 29 13.48 -2.74 0.86
C TYR A 29 13.62 -1.84 2.09
N THR A 30 13.20 -0.57 1.97
CA THR A 30 13.14 0.32 3.12
C THR A 30 12.11 -0.15 4.16
N ASN A 31 12.30 0.25 5.43
CA ASN A 31 11.41 -0.07 6.57
C ASN A 31 9.90 0.17 6.31
N THR A 32 9.56 0.98 5.31
CA THR A 32 8.17 1.23 4.88
C THR A 32 7.45 0.01 4.31
N GLN A 33 8.16 -1.06 3.96
CA GLN A 33 7.59 -2.30 3.42
C GLN A 33 7.64 -3.48 4.41
N SER A 34 8.01 -3.22 5.66
CA SER A 34 8.16 -4.22 6.72
C SER A 34 6.93 -5.13 6.88
N GLU A 35 5.72 -4.58 6.80
CA GLU A 35 4.50 -5.36 6.89
C GLU A 35 4.34 -6.36 5.74
N PHE A 36 4.66 -5.94 4.52
CA PHE A 36 4.62 -6.84 3.36
C PHE A 36 5.60 -7.99 3.54
N ILE A 37 6.81 -7.70 4.02
CA ILE A 37 7.84 -8.71 4.31
C ILE A 37 7.33 -9.68 5.39
N HIS A 38 6.81 -9.17 6.51
CA HIS A 38 6.24 -10.00 7.57
C HIS A 38 5.08 -10.86 7.05
N GLN A 39 4.21 -10.32 6.20
CA GLN A 39 3.11 -11.08 5.62
C GLN A 39 3.64 -12.23 4.75
N THR A 40 4.65 -11.99 3.90
CA THR A 40 5.25 -13.05 3.08
C THR A 40 5.97 -14.10 3.94
N MET A 41 6.69 -13.69 4.99
CA MET A 41 7.29 -14.64 5.94
C MET A 41 6.22 -15.53 6.60
N ARG A 42 5.08 -14.94 7.01
CA ARG A 42 3.96 -15.69 7.58
C ARG A 42 3.29 -16.63 6.56
N GLN A 43 3.26 -16.26 5.28
CA GLN A 43 2.78 -17.13 4.21
C GLN A 43 3.71 -18.33 4.00
N LEU A 44 5.03 -18.12 4.04
CA LEU A 44 6.00 -19.22 4.01
C LEU A 44 5.85 -20.14 5.23
N ALA A 45 5.63 -19.60 6.42
CA ALA A 45 5.41 -20.43 7.61
C ALA A 45 4.12 -21.25 7.53
N ARG A 46 3.03 -20.67 7.00
CA ARG A 46 1.80 -21.44 6.70
C ARG A 46 2.07 -22.58 5.73
N LEU A 47 2.94 -22.36 4.75
CA LEU A 47 3.37 -23.41 3.83
C LEU A 47 4.15 -24.50 4.55
N THR A 48 5.11 -24.15 5.39
CA THR A 48 5.87 -25.12 6.19
C THR A 48 4.95 -25.95 7.09
N ILE A 49 3.95 -25.32 7.72
CA ILE A 49 2.97 -26.04 8.57
C ILE A 49 2.15 -27.02 7.74
N ALA A 50 1.60 -26.59 6.59
CA ALA A 50 0.84 -27.47 5.70
C ALA A 50 1.70 -28.62 5.15
N LEU A 51 2.96 -28.34 4.78
CA LEU A 51 3.91 -29.36 4.33
C LEU A 51 4.19 -30.42 5.40
N ASN A 52 4.41 -30.00 6.65
CA ASN A 52 4.63 -30.93 7.77
C ASN A 52 3.37 -31.73 8.15
N ARG A 53 2.17 -31.23 7.85
CA ARG A 53 0.93 -32.01 8.02
C ARG A 53 0.78 -33.09 6.95
N LEU A 54 1.19 -32.79 5.72
CA LEU A 54 1.07 -33.70 4.58
C LEU A 54 2.23 -34.72 4.51
N ASP A 55 3.47 -34.30 4.80
CA ASP A 55 4.61 -35.19 4.96
C ASP A 55 4.52 -35.79 6.37
N LYS A 56 3.95 -36.99 6.49
CA LYS A 56 3.81 -37.74 7.77
C LYS A 56 5.15 -38.08 8.46
N ASN A 57 6.25 -37.53 7.98
CA ASN A 57 7.60 -37.67 8.53
C ASN A 57 7.89 -36.55 9.52
N CYS A 58 8.93 -36.71 10.34
CA CYS A 58 9.37 -35.76 11.36
C CYS A 58 9.26 -34.28 10.92
N SER A 59 8.95 -33.39 11.86
CA SER A 59 8.83 -31.95 11.63
C SER A 59 10.09 -31.38 10.98
N LYS A 60 9.96 -30.94 9.73
CA LYS A 60 11.01 -30.42 8.86
C LYS A 60 10.97 -28.90 8.75
N ALA A 61 12.12 -28.30 8.47
CA ALA A 61 12.22 -26.91 8.05
C ALA A 61 11.83 -26.78 6.57
N LEU A 62 11.48 -25.56 6.13
CA LEU A 62 11.10 -25.28 4.74
C LEU A 62 12.17 -25.75 3.74
N ALA A 63 13.45 -25.61 4.11
CA ALA A 63 14.59 -26.01 3.28
C ALA A 63 14.60 -27.51 2.93
N ASP A 64 14.07 -28.36 3.81
CA ASP A 64 14.12 -29.82 3.67
C ASP A 64 13.12 -30.33 2.62
N PHE A 65 12.18 -29.47 2.19
CA PHE A 65 11.24 -29.76 1.12
C PHE A 65 11.75 -29.35 -0.26
N PHE A 66 12.95 -28.75 -0.37
CA PHE A 66 13.48 -28.27 -1.64
C PHE A 66 14.19 -29.38 -2.43
N THR A 67 13.43 -30.42 -2.74
CA THR A 67 13.88 -31.56 -3.54
C THR A 67 12.83 -31.88 -4.61
N PRO A 68 13.24 -32.40 -5.78
CA PRO A 68 12.30 -32.69 -6.88
C PRO A 68 11.14 -33.61 -6.48
N ASP A 69 11.39 -34.62 -5.62
CA ASP A 69 10.37 -35.56 -5.13
C ASP A 69 9.29 -34.92 -4.26
N LYS A 70 9.59 -33.78 -3.62
CA LYS A 70 8.65 -33.03 -2.78
C LYS A 70 7.88 -31.95 -3.55
N PHE A 71 8.11 -31.80 -4.86
CA PHE A 71 7.43 -30.80 -5.67
C PHE A 71 5.90 -30.93 -5.63
N ASP A 72 5.37 -32.13 -5.87
CA ASP A 72 3.92 -32.36 -5.85
C ASP A 72 3.30 -32.09 -4.47
N LEU A 73 4.05 -32.39 -3.42
CA LEU A 73 3.67 -32.08 -2.04
C LEU A 73 3.55 -30.57 -1.79
N ILE A 74 4.48 -29.77 -2.31
CA ILE A 74 4.42 -28.30 -2.22
C ILE A 74 3.22 -27.75 -2.99
N ILE A 75 2.91 -28.32 -4.15
CA ILE A 75 1.72 -27.94 -4.91
C ILE A 75 0.45 -28.25 -4.11
N GLN A 76 0.37 -29.43 -3.49
CA GLN A 76 -0.76 -29.82 -2.65
C GLN A 76 -0.90 -28.91 -1.42
N ALA A 77 0.18 -28.66 -0.69
CA ALA A 77 0.21 -27.75 0.46
C ALA A 77 -0.22 -26.32 0.07
N THR A 78 0.23 -25.83 -1.07
CA THR A 78 -0.15 -24.51 -1.59
C THR A 78 -1.65 -24.43 -1.90
N LYS A 79 -2.24 -25.51 -2.46
CA LYS A 79 -3.69 -25.63 -2.69
C LYS A 79 -4.47 -25.72 -1.37
N GLU A 80 -3.94 -26.40 -0.35
CA GLU A 80 -4.58 -26.49 0.96
C GLU A 80 -4.62 -25.13 1.66
N ILE A 81 -3.51 -24.38 1.68
CA ILE A 81 -3.48 -23.02 2.25
C ILE A 81 -4.44 -22.09 1.51
N ARG A 82 -4.56 -22.28 0.19
CA ARG A 82 -5.54 -21.56 -0.65
C ARG A 82 -6.97 -21.86 -0.16
N MET A 83 -7.29 -23.12 0.11
CA MET A 83 -8.63 -23.56 0.54
C MET A 83 -8.96 -23.20 1.99
N ASN A 84 -8.01 -23.34 2.92
CA ASN A 84 -8.21 -23.00 4.34
C ASN A 84 -8.39 -21.49 4.57
N HIS A 85 -8.03 -20.65 3.60
CA HIS A 85 -8.38 -19.23 3.61
C HIS A 85 -9.85 -18.94 3.23
N ILE A 86 -10.62 -19.96 2.86
CA ILE A 86 -12.05 -19.88 2.50
C ILE A 86 -12.92 -20.27 3.71
N SER A 87 -12.38 -21.03 4.66
CA SER A 87 -13.10 -21.54 5.83
C SER A 87 -12.73 -20.79 7.12
N SER A 88 -13.36 -19.63 7.32
CA SER A 88 -13.66 -19.07 8.65
C SER A 88 -14.70 -17.95 8.51
N ASP A 89 -15.95 -18.29 8.86
CA ASP A 89 -17.06 -17.42 9.29
C ASP A 89 -17.37 -16.13 8.52
N SER A 90 -17.03 -16.06 7.24
CA SER A 90 -17.59 -15.04 6.36
C SER A 90 -17.76 -15.59 4.96
N ILE A 91 -18.97 -15.47 4.43
CA ILE A 91 -19.39 -15.73 3.04
C ILE A 91 -18.60 -14.83 2.04
N THR A 92 -17.60 -14.09 2.50
CA THR A 92 -16.99 -12.94 1.81
C THR A 92 -15.50 -12.78 2.13
N ILE A 93 -14.73 -13.84 2.35
CA ILE A 93 -13.28 -13.74 2.05
C ILE A 93 -13.16 -13.85 0.53
N PRO A 94 -12.79 -12.78 -0.21
CA PRO A 94 -12.79 -12.86 -1.65
C PRO A 94 -11.71 -13.87 -2.05
N GLU A 95 -12.08 -14.94 -2.75
CA GLU A 95 -11.16 -15.91 -3.38
C GLU A 95 -9.99 -15.25 -4.14
N PHE A 96 -10.08 -13.96 -4.48
CA PHE A 96 -9.00 -13.09 -4.95
C PHE A 96 -7.76 -13.09 -4.04
N HIS A 97 -7.95 -13.02 -2.71
CA HIS A 97 -6.85 -13.01 -1.75
C HIS A 97 -6.12 -14.36 -1.74
N SER A 98 -6.88 -15.43 -1.91
CA SER A 98 -6.44 -16.81 -1.98
C SER A 98 -5.69 -17.13 -3.30
N LEU A 99 -6.09 -16.54 -4.42
CA LEU A 99 -5.41 -16.67 -5.72
C LEU A 99 -4.10 -15.87 -5.80
N SER A 100 -4.10 -14.64 -5.30
CA SER A 100 -2.89 -13.81 -5.23
C SER A 100 -1.85 -14.37 -4.24
N LEU A 101 -2.30 -15.09 -3.21
CA LEU A 101 -1.43 -15.80 -2.28
C LEU A 101 -0.58 -16.86 -2.98
N ALA A 102 -1.17 -17.68 -3.86
CA ALA A 102 -0.44 -18.73 -4.55
C ALA A 102 0.66 -18.17 -5.47
N LEU A 103 0.41 -17.04 -6.13
CA LEU A 103 1.41 -16.32 -6.92
C LEU A 103 2.55 -15.77 -6.04
N LYS A 104 2.22 -15.22 -4.87
CA LYS A 104 3.20 -14.72 -3.89
C LYS A 104 4.08 -15.83 -3.34
N ILE A 105 3.50 -16.98 -3.03
CA ILE A 105 4.24 -18.16 -2.55
C ILE A 105 5.25 -18.62 -3.61
N GLY A 106 4.84 -18.76 -4.87
CA GLY A 106 5.75 -19.16 -5.95
C GLY A 106 6.94 -18.21 -6.10
N TYR A 107 6.71 -16.89 -6.02
CA TYR A 107 7.78 -15.91 -6.02
C TYR A 107 8.71 -16.04 -4.80
N ALA A 108 8.13 -16.20 -3.60
CA ALA A 108 8.90 -16.33 -2.38
C ALA A 108 9.77 -17.60 -2.36
N LEU A 109 9.24 -18.73 -2.86
CA LEU A 109 9.98 -19.98 -3.01
C LEU A 109 11.21 -19.82 -3.89
N LYS A 110 11.12 -19.12 -5.02
CA LYS A 110 12.28 -18.85 -5.89
C LYS A 110 13.41 -18.11 -5.16
N ILE A 111 13.06 -17.15 -4.31
CA ILE A 111 14.03 -16.42 -3.48
C ILE A 111 14.64 -17.35 -2.43
N CYS A 112 13.82 -18.13 -1.74
CA CYS A 112 14.30 -19.11 -0.77
C CYS A 112 15.27 -20.13 -1.40
N ILE A 113 14.98 -20.61 -2.61
CA ILE A 113 15.89 -21.50 -3.35
C ILE A 113 17.21 -20.79 -3.64
N ALA A 114 17.17 -19.54 -4.10
CA ALA A 114 18.39 -18.75 -4.34
C ALA A 114 19.24 -18.57 -3.06
N ILE A 115 18.60 -18.34 -1.91
CA ILE A 115 19.27 -18.26 -0.60
C ILE A 115 19.98 -19.57 -0.24
N GLN A 116 19.29 -20.71 -0.42
CA GLN A 116 19.87 -22.03 -0.14
C GLN A 116 21.02 -22.35 -1.09
N ARG A 117 20.89 -22.00 -2.38
CA ARG A 117 21.99 -22.15 -3.36
C ARG A 117 23.21 -21.32 -2.98
N GLY A 118 23.01 -20.04 -2.65
CA GLY A 118 24.11 -19.18 -2.20
C GLY A 118 24.76 -19.66 -0.89
N SER A 119 24.01 -20.37 -0.03
CA SER A 119 24.58 -21.01 1.17
C SER A 119 25.37 -22.28 0.81
N ALA A 120 24.88 -23.11 -0.12
CA ALA A 120 25.55 -24.32 -0.58
C ALA A 120 26.87 -24.02 -1.30
N ILE A 121 26.87 -23.02 -2.20
CA ILE A 121 28.08 -22.57 -2.91
C ILE A 121 29.15 -22.07 -1.94
N ARG A 122 28.77 -21.24 -0.97
CA ARG A 122 29.69 -20.75 0.07
C ARG A 122 30.29 -21.85 0.93
N ALA A 123 29.55 -22.94 1.14
CA ALA A 123 30.00 -24.11 1.88
C ALA A 123 30.76 -25.14 1.01
N GLY A 124 30.99 -24.86 -0.28
CA GLY A 124 31.62 -25.80 -1.21
C GLY A 124 30.77 -27.04 -1.55
N ASN A 125 29.49 -27.06 -1.18
CA ASN A 125 28.60 -28.20 -1.41
C ASN A 125 27.94 -28.12 -2.79
N MET A 126 28.68 -28.52 -3.83
CA MET A 126 28.22 -28.45 -5.22
C MET A 126 27.04 -29.41 -5.50
N LYS A 127 27.03 -30.61 -4.90
CA LYS A 127 25.92 -31.58 -5.03
C LYS A 127 24.58 -30.99 -4.59
N LYS A 128 24.56 -30.30 -3.43
CA LYS A 128 23.36 -29.62 -2.95
C LYS A 128 22.94 -28.47 -3.87
N ASN A 129 23.90 -27.72 -4.41
CA ASN A 129 23.60 -26.66 -5.37
C ASN A 129 22.98 -27.20 -6.67
N GLU A 130 23.48 -28.31 -7.21
CA GLU A 130 22.92 -28.98 -8.39
C GLU A 130 21.49 -29.46 -8.12
N SER A 131 21.25 -30.15 -6.99
CA SER A 131 19.91 -30.58 -6.59
C SER A 131 18.91 -29.41 -6.50
N LEU A 132 19.33 -28.29 -5.92
CA LEU A 132 18.52 -27.06 -5.83
C LEU A 132 18.32 -26.39 -7.20
N LEU A 133 19.28 -26.51 -8.13
CA LEU A 133 19.15 -26.03 -9.49
C LEU A 133 18.06 -26.82 -10.23
N SER A 134 18.12 -28.15 -10.18
CA SER A 134 17.08 -29.01 -10.75
C SER A 134 15.72 -28.70 -10.13
N PHE A 135 15.64 -28.55 -8.81
CA PHE A 135 14.39 -28.17 -8.15
C PHE A 135 13.85 -26.81 -8.60
N LYS A 136 14.72 -25.81 -8.82
CA LYS A 136 14.33 -24.51 -9.38
C LYS A 136 13.71 -24.67 -10.77
N GLU A 137 14.29 -25.50 -11.63
CA GLU A 137 13.76 -25.77 -12.97
C GLU A 137 12.38 -26.43 -12.89
N PHE A 138 12.18 -27.39 -11.99
CA PHE A 138 10.86 -27.98 -11.73
C PHE A 138 9.81 -26.93 -11.32
N ILE A 139 10.17 -26.00 -10.44
CA ILE A 139 9.30 -24.88 -10.06
C ILE A 139 9.00 -24.00 -11.28
N GLU A 140 9.99 -23.70 -12.12
CA GLU A 140 9.80 -22.84 -13.30
C GLU A 140 8.91 -23.49 -14.37
N MET A 141 9.09 -24.79 -14.62
CA MET A 141 8.28 -25.56 -15.57
C MET A 141 6.86 -25.84 -15.05
N GLY A 142 6.74 -26.31 -13.80
CA GLY A 142 5.49 -26.85 -13.28
C GLY A 142 4.58 -25.85 -12.57
N TRP A 143 5.14 -24.80 -11.94
CA TRP A 143 4.35 -23.87 -11.14
C TRP A 143 3.38 -23.03 -11.98
N ASN A 144 3.81 -22.62 -13.17
CA ASN A 144 2.96 -21.85 -14.07
C ASN A 144 1.71 -22.65 -14.45
N ILE A 145 1.91 -23.89 -14.91
CA ILE A 145 0.83 -24.77 -15.37
C ILE A 145 -0.12 -25.13 -14.22
N ARG A 146 0.42 -25.55 -13.07
CA ARG A 146 -0.39 -26.14 -12.00
C ARG A 146 -1.02 -25.13 -11.05
N ILE A 147 -0.48 -23.91 -10.97
CA ILE A 147 -0.92 -22.88 -10.02
C ILE A 147 -1.22 -21.56 -10.75
N SER A 148 -0.23 -20.94 -11.40
CA SER A 148 -0.35 -19.55 -11.86
C SER A 148 -1.38 -19.36 -12.97
N SER A 149 -1.46 -20.27 -13.95
CA SER A 149 -2.35 -20.13 -15.10
C SER A 149 -3.83 -20.11 -14.70
N ASN A 150 -4.26 -21.09 -13.91
CA ASN A 150 -5.64 -21.14 -13.38
C ASN A 150 -5.93 -19.94 -12.49
N ALA A 151 -4.97 -19.56 -11.63
CA ALA A 151 -5.12 -18.41 -10.77
C ALA A 151 -5.29 -17.11 -11.56
N LEU A 152 -4.45 -16.87 -12.56
CA LEU A 152 -4.51 -15.69 -13.42
C LEU A 152 -5.77 -15.65 -14.26
N SER A 153 -6.16 -16.75 -14.92
CA SER A 153 -7.39 -16.84 -15.71
C SER A 153 -8.63 -16.49 -14.87
N THR A 154 -8.72 -17.06 -13.66
CA THR A 154 -9.82 -16.76 -12.73
C THR A 154 -9.82 -15.29 -12.29
N LEU A 155 -8.64 -14.72 -11.99
CA LEU A 155 -8.48 -13.32 -11.63
C LEU A 155 -8.89 -12.38 -12.79
N TYR A 156 -8.50 -12.71 -14.03
CA TYR A 156 -8.87 -11.94 -15.22
C TYR A 156 -10.36 -11.98 -15.50
N ARG A 157 -10.98 -13.17 -15.48
CA ARG A 157 -12.43 -13.32 -15.69
C ARG A 157 -13.24 -12.53 -14.66
N ARG A 158 -12.79 -12.48 -13.40
CA ARG A 158 -13.46 -11.65 -12.38
C ARG A 158 -13.24 -10.17 -12.58
N LYS A 159 -12.02 -9.75 -12.92
CA LYS A 159 -11.74 -8.35 -13.23
C LYS A 159 -12.61 -7.88 -14.40
N PHE A 160 -12.83 -8.75 -15.38
CA PHE A 160 -13.74 -8.50 -16.49
C PHE A 160 -15.20 -8.37 -16.03
N ASN A 161 -15.66 -9.28 -15.16
CA ASN A 161 -17.04 -9.27 -14.64
C ASN A 161 -17.30 -8.23 -13.54
N SER A 162 -16.27 -7.58 -12.98
CA SER A 162 -16.44 -6.65 -11.87
C SER A 162 -16.98 -5.31 -12.34
N THR A 163 -18.12 -4.88 -11.80
CA THR A 163 -18.65 -3.53 -11.99
C THR A 163 -17.69 -2.52 -11.37
N GLN A 164 -17.12 -1.65 -12.20
CA GLN A 164 -16.21 -0.59 -11.75
C GLN A 164 -17.01 0.58 -11.18
N LEU A 165 -17.51 0.42 -9.96
CA LEU A 165 -18.22 1.49 -9.25
C LEU A 165 -17.25 2.66 -8.96
N LEU A 166 -17.54 3.81 -9.54
CA LEU A 166 -16.90 5.09 -9.22
C LEU A 166 -17.61 5.77 -8.04
N PRO A 167 -16.90 6.58 -7.24
CA PRO A 167 -17.51 7.45 -6.25
C PRO A 167 -18.57 8.34 -6.90
N ILE A 168 -19.71 8.49 -6.23
CA ILE A 168 -20.74 9.44 -6.65
C ILE A 168 -20.40 10.80 -6.06
N THR A 169 -20.61 11.87 -6.84
CA THR A 169 -20.30 13.25 -6.43
C THR A 169 -21.00 13.64 -5.12
N ASP A 170 -22.26 13.23 -4.92
CA ASP A 170 -23.02 13.50 -3.68
C ASP A 170 -22.31 12.93 -2.43
N ASP A 171 -21.81 11.68 -2.50
CA ASP A 171 -21.08 11.06 -1.40
C ASP A 171 -19.75 11.79 -1.14
N LEU A 172 -19.03 12.20 -2.19
CA LEU A 172 -17.78 12.95 -2.04
C LEU A 172 -17.99 14.31 -1.38
N VAL A 173 -19.09 14.99 -1.74
CA VAL A 173 -19.45 16.29 -1.16
C VAL A 173 -19.86 16.12 0.30
N LYS A 174 -20.69 15.12 0.64
CA LYS A 174 -21.06 14.79 2.03
C LYS A 174 -19.83 14.48 2.87
N LEU A 175 -18.93 13.65 2.34
CA LEU A 175 -17.69 13.29 2.99
C LEU A 175 -16.78 14.52 3.21
N SER A 176 -16.63 15.39 2.21
CA SER A 176 -15.83 16.62 2.35
C SER A 176 -16.39 17.52 3.45
N ARG A 177 -17.70 17.79 3.44
CA ARG A 177 -18.35 18.63 4.47
C ARG A 177 -18.20 18.03 5.86
N TYR A 178 -18.38 16.72 5.99
CA TYR A 178 -18.19 16.03 7.27
C TYR A 178 -16.77 16.21 7.78
N ILE A 179 -15.76 15.98 6.93
CA ILE A 179 -14.36 16.13 7.31
C ILE A 179 -14.06 17.58 7.69
N ASP A 180 -14.48 18.56 6.88
CA ASP A 180 -14.22 19.98 7.14
C ASP A 180 -14.83 20.41 8.48
N ASN A 181 -16.07 20.00 8.78
CA ASN A 181 -16.73 20.28 10.07
C ASN A 181 -16.03 19.61 11.25
N ASN A 182 -15.57 18.37 11.10
CA ASN A 182 -14.88 17.64 12.16
C ASN A 182 -13.45 18.16 12.39
N ILE A 183 -12.79 18.66 11.35
CA ILE A 183 -11.47 19.29 11.46
C ILE A 183 -11.56 20.51 12.38
N VAL A 184 -12.53 21.39 12.16
CA VAL A 184 -12.70 22.60 12.99
C VAL A 184 -12.87 22.24 14.47
N LYS A 185 -13.72 21.24 14.78
CA LYS A 185 -13.94 20.77 16.16
C LYS A 185 -12.69 20.14 16.77
N THR A 186 -12.10 19.19 16.06
CA THR A 186 -10.93 18.44 16.57
C THR A 186 -9.70 19.33 16.71
N LYS A 187 -9.56 20.37 15.88
CA LYS A 187 -8.51 21.38 16.01
C LYS A 187 -8.56 22.04 17.38
N LEU A 188 -9.73 22.52 17.79
CA LEU A 188 -9.96 23.12 19.10
C LEU A 188 -9.68 22.13 20.25
N ASP A 189 -10.08 20.87 20.09
CA ASP A 189 -9.85 19.82 21.10
C ASP A 189 -8.37 19.48 21.28
N VAL A 190 -7.54 19.64 20.25
CA VAL A 190 -6.08 19.42 20.33
C VAL A 190 -5.37 20.64 20.93
N GLU A 191 -5.90 21.84 20.69
CA GLU A 191 -5.35 23.08 21.24
C GLU A 191 -5.77 23.32 22.70
N SER A 192 -6.79 22.63 23.22
CA SER A 192 -7.19 22.72 24.63
C SER A 192 -6.22 22.02 25.59
N ASP A 193 -6.33 22.30 26.89
CA ASP A 193 -5.42 21.79 27.92
C ASP A 193 -5.54 20.27 28.15
N ASN A 194 -6.70 19.68 27.82
CA ASN A 194 -6.96 18.24 27.90
C ASN A 194 -6.58 17.48 26.61
N ARG A 195 -5.55 17.95 25.90
CA ARG A 195 -5.05 17.32 24.68
C ARG A 195 -4.51 15.92 25.00
N ASP A 196 -4.81 14.98 24.11
CA ASP A 196 -4.35 13.61 24.25
C ASP A 196 -4.00 12.99 22.89
N ASN A 197 -3.46 11.78 22.98
CA ASN A 197 -3.08 11.03 21.81
C ASN A 197 -4.26 10.71 20.87
N GLN A 198 -5.46 10.52 21.41
CA GLN A 198 -6.65 10.15 20.64
C GLN A 198 -7.13 11.32 19.78
N LYS A 199 -7.21 12.51 20.36
CA LYS A 199 -7.57 13.76 19.67
C LYS A 199 -6.54 14.12 18.61
N TRP A 200 -5.25 14.01 18.93
CA TRP A 200 -4.17 14.18 17.96
C TRP A 200 -4.32 13.19 16.80
N SER A 201 -4.52 11.90 17.10
CA SER A 201 -4.69 10.87 16.08
C SER A 201 -5.96 11.07 15.25
N ARG A 202 -7.03 11.63 15.82
CA ARG A 202 -8.26 11.99 15.10
C ARG A 202 -8.00 13.14 14.14
N LEU A 203 -7.34 14.21 14.57
CA LEU A 203 -6.99 15.34 13.71
C LEU A 203 -6.08 14.89 12.57
N ALA A 204 -5.06 14.07 12.87
CA ALA A 204 -4.17 13.49 11.86
C ALA A 204 -4.93 12.62 10.85
N THR A 205 -5.91 11.83 11.31
CA THR A 205 -6.77 10.98 10.47
C THR A 205 -7.62 11.81 9.51
N LEU A 206 -8.29 12.84 10.02
CA LEU A 206 -9.14 13.75 9.25
C LEU A 206 -8.31 14.56 8.23
N CYS A 207 -7.19 15.10 8.67
CA CYS A 207 -6.26 15.87 7.84
C CYS A 207 -5.72 15.02 6.68
N LEU A 208 -5.24 13.80 6.96
CA LEU A 208 -4.76 12.88 5.94
C LEU A 208 -5.87 12.49 4.94
N ALA A 209 -7.07 12.19 5.42
CA ALA A 209 -8.20 11.90 4.55
C ALA A 209 -8.57 13.09 3.66
N ARG A 210 -8.55 14.31 4.21
CA ARG A 210 -8.83 15.53 3.45
C ARG A 210 -7.80 15.79 2.36
N ILE A 211 -6.51 15.59 2.66
CA ILE A 211 -5.42 15.68 1.68
C ILE A 211 -5.63 14.68 0.54
N ILE A 212 -5.99 13.44 0.87
CA ILE A 212 -6.23 12.39 -0.14
C ILE A 212 -7.45 12.73 -0.99
N LEU A 213 -8.53 13.25 -0.40
CA LEU A 213 -9.73 13.66 -1.15
C LEU A 213 -9.51 14.90 -2.00
N PHE A 214 -8.66 15.84 -1.54
CA PHE A 214 -8.34 17.06 -2.26
C PHE A 214 -7.44 16.77 -3.46
N ASN A 215 -6.31 16.11 -3.21
CA ASN A 215 -5.33 15.80 -4.26
C ASN A 215 -5.79 14.63 -5.14
N LYS A 216 -6.70 13.78 -4.64
CA LYS A 216 -7.21 12.56 -5.28
C LYS A 216 -6.08 11.63 -5.78
N ARG A 217 -4.91 11.70 -5.13
CA ARG A 217 -3.69 10.91 -5.42
C ARG A 217 -3.65 9.59 -4.65
N ARG A 218 -2.57 8.82 -4.83
CA ARG A 218 -2.36 7.57 -4.08
C ARG A 218 -2.25 7.88 -2.59
N SER A 219 -3.06 7.21 -1.78
CA SER A 219 -3.11 7.42 -0.32
C SER A 219 -1.75 7.26 0.37
N GLY A 220 -0.91 6.36 -0.14
CA GLY A 220 0.42 6.10 0.40
C GLY A 220 1.45 7.23 0.19
N GLU A 221 1.22 8.15 -0.76
CA GLU A 221 2.12 9.30 -1.00
C GLU A 221 1.94 10.31 0.15
N ALA A 222 0.70 10.76 0.40
CA ALA A 222 0.39 11.65 1.52
C ALA A 222 0.69 11.05 2.90
N SER A 223 0.44 9.75 3.08
CA SER A 223 0.69 9.05 4.35
C SER A 223 2.19 9.08 4.75
N LYS A 224 3.09 9.16 3.77
CA LYS A 224 4.55 9.09 3.98
C LYS A 224 5.23 10.44 4.09
N MET A 225 4.48 11.55 4.09
CA MET A 225 5.03 12.89 4.26
C MET A 225 5.89 12.97 5.52
N LYS A 226 7.17 13.32 5.37
CA LYS A 226 8.09 13.51 6.49
C LYS A 226 7.98 14.94 7.01
N MET A 227 8.30 15.14 8.29
CA MET A 227 8.39 16.50 8.86
C MET A 227 9.47 17.32 8.16
N SER A 228 10.58 16.69 7.76
CA SER A 228 11.63 17.34 6.95
C SER A 228 11.07 17.89 5.65
N ASP A 229 10.30 17.09 4.92
CA ASP A 229 9.72 17.47 3.63
C ASP A 229 8.75 18.64 3.78
N TYR A 230 7.98 18.65 4.87
CA TYR A 230 7.06 19.74 5.20
C TYR A 230 7.81 21.01 5.61
N ILE A 231 8.86 20.92 6.43
CA ILE A 231 9.62 22.08 6.90
C ILE A 231 10.43 22.71 5.76
N SER A 232 11.08 21.90 4.94
CA SER A 232 11.87 22.35 3.78
C SER A 232 11.04 22.58 2.52
N ARG A 233 9.72 22.69 2.66
CA ARG A 233 8.82 22.90 1.52
C ARG A 233 9.13 24.23 0.84
N PRO A 234 8.98 24.32 -0.48
CA PRO A 234 9.20 25.58 -1.18
C PRO A 234 8.15 26.62 -0.78
N SER A 235 8.59 27.86 -0.59
CA SER A 235 7.67 29.00 -0.53
C SER A 235 7.32 29.46 -1.93
N TRP A 236 6.04 29.74 -2.17
CA TRP A 236 5.58 30.38 -3.41
C TRP A 236 6.30 31.72 -3.66
N GLU A 237 6.62 32.45 -2.60
CA GLU A 237 7.31 33.74 -2.70
C GLU A 237 8.77 33.60 -3.14
N GLU A 238 9.44 32.52 -2.72
CA GLU A 238 10.88 32.29 -2.99
C GLU A 238 11.14 31.68 -4.36
N GLN A 239 10.18 30.96 -4.93
CA GLN A 239 10.37 30.20 -6.17
C GLN A 239 9.83 30.88 -7.44
N ASN A 240 9.07 31.97 -7.31
CA ASN A 240 8.49 32.62 -8.47
C ASN A 240 9.32 33.78 -8.99
N THR A 241 9.81 33.62 -10.22
CA THR A 241 10.20 34.73 -11.08
C THR A 241 8.96 35.52 -11.48
N GLU A 242 9.11 36.84 -11.69
CA GLU A 242 8.02 37.73 -12.15
C GLU A 242 7.35 37.19 -13.42
N GLU A 243 8.13 36.63 -14.34
CA GLU A 243 7.68 35.99 -15.59
C GLU A 243 6.68 34.85 -15.35
N ILE A 244 6.91 34.00 -14.34
CA ILE A 244 6.00 32.89 -14.01
C ILE A 244 4.69 33.45 -13.47
N ARG A 245 4.75 34.46 -12.60
CA ARG A 245 3.54 35.12 -12.08
C ARG A 245 2.74 35.71 -13.23
N GLU A 246 3.36 36.42 -14.16
CA GLU A 246 2.65 37.06 -15.27
C GLU A 246 1.96 36.06 -16.20
N SER A 247 2.52 34.87 -16.38
CA SER A 247 1.92 33.80 -17.20
C SER A 247 0.69 33.12 -16.62
N LEU A 248 0.44 33.25 -15.30
CA LEU A 248 -0.71 32.62 -14.64
C LEU A 248 -1.99 33.42 -14.81
N THR A 249 -3.11 32.74 -14.98
CA THR A 249 -4.45 33.34 -14.94
C THR A 249 -4.76 33.90 -13.54
N PRO A 250 -5.73 34.83 -13.41
CA PRO A 250 -6.11 35.38 -12.10
C PRO A 250 -6.53 34.31 -11.08
N VAL A 251 -7.16 33.23 -11.54
CA VAL A 251 -7.56 32.12 -10.69
C VAL A 251 -6.36 31.31 -10.24
N GLU A 252 -5.43 31.00 -11.14
CA GLU A 252 -4.20 30.26 -10.82
C GLU A 252 -3.31 31.05 -9.86
N LYS A 253 -3.17 32.37 -10.05
CA LYS A 253 -2.46 33.25 -9.10
C LYS A 253 -3.04 33.13 -7.70
N LYS A 254 -4.36 33.27 -7.58
CA LYS A 254 -5.06 33.17 -6.29
C LYS A 254 -4.93 31.78 -5.66
N LEU A 255 -4.95 30.71 -6.46
CA LEU A 255 -4.72 29.35 -5.97
C LEU A 255 -3.28 29.15 -5.50
N ALA A 256 -2.31 29.64 -6.26
CA ALA A 256 -0.90 29.54 -5.95
C ALA A 256 -0.49 30.34 -4.70
N GLU A 257 -1.08 31.53 -4.51
CA GLU A 257 -0.91 32.36 -3.32
C GLU A 257 -1.56 31.74 -2.07
N SER A 258 -2.70 31.07 -2.24
CA SER A 258 -3.46 30.54 -1.10
C SER A 258 -3.07 29.12 -0.69
N MET A 259 -2.57 28.30 -1.62
CA MET A 259 -2.28 26.89 -1.35
C MET A 259 -0.80 26.64 -1.10
N THR A 260 -0.50 25.73 -0.18
CA THR A 260 0.87 25.32 0.12
C THR A 260 1.19 24.02 -0.63
N MET A 261 2.33 23.96 -1.31
CA MET A 261 2.81 22.74 -1.95
C MET A 261 3.92 22.09 -1.12
N VAL A 262 3.83 20.77 -0.91
CA VAL A 262 4.87 19.97 -0.25
C VAL A 262 5.34 18.89 -1.21
N GLU A 263 6.64 18.81 -1.46
CA GLU A 263 7.23 17.76 -2.28
C GLU A 263 7.55 16.54 -1.41
N VAL A 264 6.92 15.40 -1.70
CA VAL A 264 7.22 14.13 -1.03
C VAL A 264 7.91 13.14 -1.96
N GLU A 265 8.62 12.18 -1.37
CA GLU A 265 9.33 11.14 -2.10
C GLU A 265 8.36 10.06 -2.61
N GLY A 266 8.19 9.99 -3.92
CA GLY A 266 7.44 8.97 -4.64
C GLY A 266 8.26 7.71 -4.96
N LYS A 267 7.67 6.81 -5.75
CA LYS A 267 8.40 5.61 -6.22
C LYS A 267 9.59 6.03 -7.09
N ARG A 268 10.72 5.31 -6.94
CA ARG A 268 11.97 5.52 -7.69
C ARG A 268 12.54 6.94 -7.50
N GLY A 269 12.37 7.54 -6.32
CA GLY A 269 12.94 8.85 -6.00
C GLY A 269 12.26 10.04 -6.70
N ARG A 270 11.14 9.82 -7.40
CA ARG A 270 10.40 10.91 -8.05
C ARG A 270 9.82 11.86 -7.00
N LYS A 271 9.99 13.16 -7.19
CA LYS A 271 9.28 14.17 -6.40
C LYS A 271 7.79 14.15 -6.73
N VAL A 272 6.96 14.18 -5.71
CA VAL A 272 5.49 14.13 -5.81
C VAL A 272 4.95 15.37 -5.09
N PRO A 273 4.37 16.33 -5.81
CA PRO A 273 3.74 17.48 -5.16
C PRO A 273 2.43 17.06 -4.48
N ILE A 274 2.23 17.59 -3.29
CA ILE A 274 0.99 17.51 -2.52
C ILE A 274 0.54 18.93 -2.20
N ILE A 275 -0.66 19.27 -2.66
CA ILE A 275 -1.28 20.58 -2.43
C ILE A 275 -2.06 20.55 -1.12
N LEU A 276 -1.84 21.54 -0.28
CA LEU A 276 -2.43 21.70 1.04
C LEU A 276 -3.27 22.98 1.08
N PRO A 277 -4.58 22.87 1.29
CA PRO A 277 -5.42 24.03 1.62
C PRO A 277 -4.96 24.71 2.93
N PRO A 278 -5.22 26.03 3.12
CA PRO A 278 -4.82 26.77 4.32
C PRO A 278 -5.17 26.09 5.64
N VAL A 279 -6.43 25.64 5.77
CA VAL A 279 -6.93 24.95 6.97
C VAL A 279 -6.12 23.68 7.26
N ILE A 280 -5.69 22.96 6.22
CA ILE A 280 -4.92 21.73 6.34
C ILE A 280 -3.48 22.01 6.74
N LYS A 281 -2.87 23.06 6.19
CA LYS A 281 -1.56 23.56 6.63
C LYS A 281 -1.59 23.87 8.13
N GLU A 282 -2.57 24.65 8.58
CA GLU A 282 -2.74 24.97 10.01
C GLU A 282 -2.88 23.71 10.87
N CYS A 283 -3.66 22.72 10.42
CA CYS A 283 -3.79 21.45 11.14
C CYS A 283 -2.45 20.71 11.24
N ILE A 284 -1.65 20.70 10.16
CA ILE A 284 -0.32 20.09 10.19
C ILE A 284 0.60 20.83 11.16
N ASP A 285 0.56 22.17 11.18
CA ASP A 285 1.34 22.98 12.10
C ASP A 285 0.99 22.65 13.57
N ILE A 286 -0.31 22.51 13.89
CA ILE A 286 -0.80 22.07 15.21
C ILE A 286 -0.35 20.65 15.53
N LEU A 287 -0.49 19.73 14.57
CA LEU A 287 -0.05 18.34 14.75
C LEU A 287 1.45 18.25 15.04
N ILE A 288 2.28 19.08 14.40
CA ILE A 288 3.73 19.13 14.63
C ILE A 288 4.04 19.77 15.99
N ARG A 289 3.35 20.86 16.35
CA ARG A 289 3.57 21.58 17.61
C ARG A 289 3.30 20.71 18.84
N HIS A 290 2.20 19.95 18.83
CA HIS A 290 1.74 19.19 20.01
C HIS A 290 2.15 17.71 20.00
N ARG A 291 3.19 17.31 19.25
CA ARG A 291 3.62 15.90 19.17
C ARG A 291 4.05 15.33 20.52
N ASP A 292 4.87 16.09 21.24
CA ASP A 292 5.49 15.63 22.48
C ASP A 292 4.44 15.48 23.59
N GLU A 293 3.61 16.51 23.77
CA GLU A 293 2.47 16.54 24.69
C GLU A 293 1.47 15.39 24.44
N CYS A 294 1.26 15.02 23.17
CA CYS A 294 0.38 13.92 22.77
C CYS A 294 1.07 12.54 22.74
N LYS A 295 2.26 12.41 23.34
CA LYS A 295 3.02 11.17 23.47
C LYS A 295 3.35 10.51 22.12
N ILE A 296 3.60 11.31 21.08
CA ILE A 296 4.08 10.81 19.79
C ILE A 296 5.60 10.63 19.87
N SER A 297 6.09 9.46 19.43
CA SER A 297 7.52 9.14 19.50
C SER A 297 8.39 10.20 18.82
N PHE A 298 9.41 10.69 19.54
CA PHE A 298 10.43 11.59 19.00
C PHE A 298 11.15 11.01 17.77
N HIS A 299 11.32 9.68 17.71
CA HIS A 299 11.95 9.01 16.58
C HIS A 299 11.05 8.84 15.35
N ASN A 300 9.78 9.22 15.44
CA ASN A 300 8.86 9.16 14.31
C ASN A 300 8.99 10.40 13.44
N LYS A 301 9.54 10.22 12.23
CA LYS A 301 9.78 11.29 11.26
C LYS A 301 8.57 11.72 10.44
N TYR A 302 7.43 11.03 10.54
CA TYR A 302 6.26 11.28 9.70
C TYR A 302 5.35 12.34 10.31
N VAL A 303 4.78 13.20 9.46
CA VAL A 303 3.75 14.17 9.86
C VAL A 303 2.56 13.40 10.46
N PHE A 304 2.02 12.44 9.70
CA PHE A 304 0.92 11.56 10.11
C PHE A 304 1.46 10.31 10.84
N ALA A 305 2.11 10.52 11.98
CA ALA A 305 2.63 9.44 12.82
C ALA A 305 1.50 8.56 13.37
N ARG A 306 1.77 7.25 13.48
CA ARG A 306 0.92 6.36 14.28
C ARG A 306 1.35 6.44 15.74
N SER A 307 0.38 6.51 16.65
CA SER A 307 0.57 6.57 18.09
C SER A 307 1.22 5.31 18.69
N ASN A 308 1.49 5.34 20.01
CA ASN A 308 2.05 4.25 20.80
C ASN A 308 3.48 3.86 20.41
N GLU A 309 4.40 4.82 20.47
CA GLU A 309 5.85 4.61 20.24
C GLU A 309 6.23 4.02 18.87
N SER A 310 5.28 3.99 17.94
CA SER A 310 5.53 3.45 16.61
C SER A 310 6.44 4.38 15.80
N LYS A 311 7.37 3.80 15.03
CA LYS A 311 8.13 4.52 13.99
C LYS A 311 7.40 4.51 12.63
N SER A 312 6.07 4.32 12.67
CA SER A 312 5.22 4.10 11.49
C SER A 312 4.26 5.27 11.26
N PHE A 313 3.55 5.24 10.15
CA PHE A 313 2.62 6.29 9.72
C PHE A 313 1.18 5.76 9.63
N LEU A 314 0.21 6.67 9.72
CA LEU A 314 -1.19 6.37 9.48
C LEU A 314 -1.40 5.92 8.04
N ARG A 315 -2.17 4.85 7.84
CA ARG A 315 -2.51 4.38 6.49
C ARG A 315 -3.69 5.19 5.98
N GLY A 316 -3.47 5.95 4.90
CA GLY A 316 -4.54 6.75 4.31
C GLY A 316 -5.76 5.94 3.86
N HIS A 317 -5.59 4.66 3.48
CA HIS A 317 -6.72 3.76 3.21
C HIS A 317 -7.59 3.55 4.46
N ASP A 318 -6.97 3.23 5.59
CA ASP A 318 -7.68 2.96 6.84
C ASP A 318 -8.34 4.23 7.38
N CYS A 319 -7.70 5.39 7.17
CA CYS A 319 -8.26 6.69 7.53
C CYS A 319 -9.55 6.99 6.75
N LEU A 320 -9.52 6.81 5.42
CA LEU A 320 -10.72 6.99 4.58
C LEU A 320 -11.81 6.00 4.96
N LYS A 321 -11.46 4.72 5.14
CA LYS A 321 -12.43 3.68 5.52
C LYS A 321 -13.12 4.02 6.84
N LYS A 322 -12.35 4.38 7.87
CA LYS A 322 -12.89 4.76 9.18
C LYS A 322 -13.87 5.94 9.09
N ILE A 323 -13.53 6.98 8.34
CA ILE A 323 -14.42 8.15 8.19
C ILE A 323 -15.67 7.79 7.38
N CYS A 324 -15.55 6.97 6.33
CA CYS A 324 -16.70 6.50 5.57
C CYS A 324 -17.67 5.67 6.43
N GLU A 325 -17.18 4.91 7.42
CA GLU A 325 -18.00 4.14 8.36
C GLU A 325 -18.78 5.04 9.34
N GLU A 326 -18.31 6.27 9.57
CA GLU A 326 -18.96 7.26 10.46
C GLU A 326 -20.08 8.06 9.75
N ILE A 327 -20.26 7.89 8.44
CA ILE A 327 -21.21 8.67 7.62
C ILE A 327 -22.10 7.71 6.82
N HIS A 328 -23.38 8.06 6.70
CA HIS A 328 -24.30 7.32 5.84
C HIS A 328 -24.11 7.76 4.38
N LEU A 329 -23.27 7.03 3.66
CA LEU A 329 -22.97 7.23 2.24
C LEU A 329 -23.70 6.18 1.39
N LYS A 330 -24.01 6.51 0.14
CA LYS A 330 -24.68 5.57 -0.77
C LYS A 330 -23.74 4.43 -1.15
N ASN A 331 -22.51 4.76 -1.53
CA ASN A 331 -21.49 3.81 -1.99
C ASN A 331 -20.13 4.04 -1.27
N PRO A 332 -20.01 3.78 0.04
CA PRO A 332 -18.77 3.98 0.78
C PRO A 332 -17.59 3.16 0.23
N ASP A 333 -17.85 1.93 -0.25
CA ASP A 333 -16.84 1.06 -0.88
C ASP A 333 -16.26 1.61 -2.19
N ALA A 334 -16.92 2.62 -2.78
CA ALA A 334 -16.40 3.33 -3.93
C ALA A 334 -15.31 4.35 -3.56
N ILE A 335 -15.21 4.75 -2.29
CA ILE A 335 -14.30 5.79 -1.82
C ILE A 335 -12.96 5.19 -1.41
N THR A 336 -12.15 4.88 -2.43
CA THR A 336 -10.77 4.42 -2.23
C THR A 336 -9.80 5.27 -3.04
N GLY A 337 -8.54 5.39 -2.60
CA GLY A 337 -7.53 6.16 -3.35
C GLY A 337 -7.29 5.68 -4.78
N THR A 338 -7.71 4.46 -5.15
CA THR A 338 -7.69 3.98 -6.54
C THR A 338 -8.91 4.42 -7.32
N LYS A 339 -10.10 4.30 -6.74
CA LYS A 339 -11.34 4.72 -7.40
C LYS A 339 -11.50 6.24 -7.46
N LEU A 340 -10.96 6.99 -6.49
CA LEU A 340 -10.85 8.45 -6.54
C LEU A 340 -10.00 8.92 -7.72
N ARG A 341 -8.85 8.27 -7.99
CA ARG A 341 -8.04 8.57 -9.18
C ARG A 341 -8.80 8.32 -10.48
N LYS A 342 -9.54 7.20 -10.54
CA LYS A 342 -10.40 6.89 -11.70
C LYS A 342 -11.50 7.93 -11.87
N TYR A 343 -12.13 8.36 -10.78
CA TYR A 343 -13.15 9.41 -10.80
C TYR A 343 -12.61 10.71 -11.40
N VAL A 344 -11.42 11.18 -10.99
CA VAL A 344 -10.83 12.39 -11.60
C VAL A 344 -10.58 12.20 -13.08
N ALA A 345 -9.98 11.07 -13.47
CA ALA A 345 -9.74 10.74 -14.87
C ALA A 345 -11.03 10.80 -15.70
N THR A 346 -12.13 10.23 -15.20
CA THR A 346 -13.45 10.28 -15.86
C THR A 346 -14.01 11.70 -15.91
N VAL A 347 -13.92 12.48 -14.82
CA VAL A 347 -14.43 13.85 -14.79
C VAL A 347 -13.64 14.76 -15.74
N CYS A 348 -12.30 14.66 -15.76
CA CYS A 348 -11.44 15.40 -16.67
C CYS A 348 -11.73 15.09 -18.15
N GLN A 349 -12.06 13.84 -18.49
CA GLN A 349 -12.50 13.48 -19.85
C GLN A 349 -13.78 14.23 -20.26
N LEU A 350 -14.76 14.34 -19.36
CA LEU A 350 -16.01 15.05 -19.63
C LEU A 350 -15.78 16.54 -19.90
N PHE A 351 -14.72 17.12 -19.34
CA PHE A 351 -14.37 18.53 -19.52
C PHE A 351 -13.53 18.82 -20.77
N ASN A 352 -13.27 17.84 -21.63
CA ASN A 352 -12.55 17.97 -22.92
C ASN A 352 -11.30 18.87 -22.84
N MET A 353 -10.40 18.53 -21.92
CA MET A 353 -9.15 19.27 -21.66
C MET A 353 -8.23 19.27 -22.90
N SER A 354 -7.30 20.22 -23.00
CA SER A 354 -6.26 20.23 -24.03
C SER A 354 -5.18 19.16 -23.76
N GLU A 355 -4.37 18.79 -24.77
CA GLU A 355 -3.30 17.79 -24.62
C GLU A 355 -2.30 18.14 -23.51
N ASN A 356 -1.95 19.42 -23.36
CA ASN A 356 -1.04 19.89 -22.32
C ASN A 356 -1.63 19.70 -20.91
N GLU A 357 -2.93 19.99 -20.74
CA GLU A 357 -3.62 19.81 -19.47
C GLU A 357 -3.81 18.31 -19.14
N TYR A 358 -3.96 17.46 -20.17
CA TYR A 358 -3.98 16.01 -20.01
C TYR A 358 -2.64 15.44 -19.54
N ASP A 359 -1.52 15.92 -20.08
CA ASP A 359 -0.18 15.48 -19.67
C ASP A 359 0.12 15.90 -18.22
N TRP A 360 -0.27 17.13 -17.85
CA TRP A 360 -0.18 17.60 -16.46
C TRP A 360 -1.02 16.72 -15.52
N HIS A 361 -2.25 16.39 -15.91
CA HIS A 361 -3.13 15.52 -15.14
C HIS A 361 -2.54 14.10 -14.98
N ALA A 362 -1.99 13.50 -16.05
CA ALA A 362 -1.35 12.18 -15.99
C ALA A 362 -0.13 12.18 -15.06
N TRP A 363 0.66 13.27 -15.10
CA TRP A 363 1.79 13.49 -14.19
C TRP A 363 1.33 13.63 -12.73
N HIS A 364 0.29 14.43 -12.48
CA HIS A 364 -0.30 14.61 -11.14
C HIS A 364 -0.86 13.29 -10.58
N LEU A 365 -1.48 12.44 -11.38
CA LEU A 365 -1.95 11.13 -10.92
C LEU A 365 -0.82 10.08 -10.78
N GLY A 366 0.40 10.42 -11.22
CA GLY A 366 1.59 9.57 -11.16
C GLY A 366 1.47 8.32 -12.01
N HIS A 367 0.92 8.45 -13.22
CA HIS A 367 0.85 7.41 -14.23
C HIS A 367 1.94 7.58 -15.29
N ASP A 368 2.29 6.46 -15.93
CA ASP A 368 2.97 6.50 -17.22
C ASP A 368 1.91 6.80 -18.29
N ILE A 369 2.15 7.76 -19.18
CA ILE A 369 1.21 8.21 -20.23
C ILE A 369 0.64 7.01 -21.01
N THR A 370 1.46 5.98 -21.22
CA THR A 370 1.10 4.76 -21.95
C THR A 370 0.05 3.91 -21.21
N VAL A 371 0.24 3.73 -19.89
CA VAL A 371 -0.73 3.03 -19.02
C VAL A 371 -2.02 3.85 -18.93
N HIS A 372 -1.90 5.18 -18.95
CA HIS A 372 -3.06 6.07 -18.92
C HIS A 372 -3.89 5.94 -20.21
N ARG A 373 -3.27 5.92 -21.39
CA ARG A 373 -3.96 5.76 -22.69
C ARG A 373 -4.67 4.40 -22.85
N GLU A 374 -4.11 3.30 -22.34
CA GLU A 374 -4.77 1.98 -22.38
C GLU A 374 -6.00 1.88 -21.47
N PHE A 375 -5.97 2.50 -20.29
CA PHE A 375 -7.17 2.58 -19.43
C PHE A 375 -8.27 3.46 -20.05
N TYR A 376 -7.90 4.41 -20.91
CA TYR A 376 -8.80 5.38 -21.56
C TYR A 376 -9.55 4.80 -22.77
N ARG A 377 -9.02 3.79 -23.47
CA ARG A 377 -9.77 3.09 -24.55
C ARG A 377 -10.89 2.17 -24.04
N MET A 378 -10.89 1.80 -22.76
CA MET A 378 -11.91 0.92 -22.15
C MET A 378 -13.29 1.60 -21.88
N HIS A 379 -13.57 2.78 -22.44
CA HIS A 379 -14.91 3.39 -22.43
C HIS A 379 -15.59 3.42 -23.81
N GLU A 380 -15.02 2.79 -24.84
CA GLU A 380 -15.82 2.38 -26.02
C GLU A 380 -16.94 1.38 -25.65
N SER A 381 -16.86 0.76 -24.46
CA SER A 381 -17.90 -0.15 -23.94
C SER A 381 -19.00 0.54 -23.12
N ALA A 382 -18.97 1.87 -23.03
CA ALA A 382 -20.03 2.68 -22.40
C ALA A 382 -20.91 3.40 -23.42
N ILE A 383 -20.79 3.04 -24.70
CA ILE A 383 -21.69 3.42 -25.80
C ILE A 383 -22.56 2.22 -26.14
#